data_AF-A0A160NU88-F1
#
_entry.id   AF-A0A160NU88-F1
#
_cell.length_a   1.000
_cell.length_b   1.000
_cell.length_c   1.000
_cell.angle_alpha   90.00
_cell.angle_beta   90.00
_cell.angle_gamma   90.00
#
_symmetry.space_group_name_H-M   'P 1'
#
loop_
_entity.id
_entity.type
_entity.pdbx_description
1 polymer ?
#
loop_
_entity_poly.entity_id
_entity_poly.type
_entity_poly.pdbx_seq_one_letter_code
_entity_poly.pdbx_strand_id
1 'polypeptide(L)'
;MPRRREALPLAEHYGDLVRVALMEARPAGLHTYQLMSATRLTRSQVGRGIRHVRDVVAAENPTPITWTRRDGFMFSDDPADWIEYDKRQFRQILGRLTRVITGTLDPHLARYPDDEWAQLATAQLTGVRATLAQLSK
;
A
#
# COMPACT_ATOMS: atom_id res chain seq x y z
N MET A 1 -4.92 40.48 16.63
CA MET A 1 -4.17 39.76 15.57
C MET A 1 -4.68 38.33 15.53
N PRO A 2 -5.37 37.89 14.46
CA PRO A 2 -5.86 36.51 14.41
C PRO A 2 -4.67 35.55 14.25
N ARG A 3 -4.67 34.46 15.03
CA ARG A 3 -3.65 33.40 14.97
C ARG A 3 -3.56 32.87 13.54
N ARG A 4 -2.35 32.92 12.97
CA ARG A 4 -1.94 32.25 11.74
C ARG A 4 -2.37 30.77 11.87
N ARG A 5 -3.32 30.31 11.04
CA ARG A 5 -3.62 28.88 10.91
C ARG A 5 -2.29 28.21 10.52
N GLU A 6 -1.69 27.45 11.43
CA GLU A 6 -0.59 26.56 11.10
C GLU A 6 -1.06 25.68 9.94
N ALA A 7 -0.31 25.68 8.84
CA ALA A 7 -0.63 24.85 7.71
C ALA A 7 -0.46 23.40 8.16
N LEU A 8 -1.57 22.69 8.40
CA LEU A 8 -1.58 21.22 8.47
C LEU A 8 -0.67 20.71 7.34
N PRO A 9 0.34 19.85 7.62
CA PRO A 9 1.23 19.35 6.58
C PRO A 9 0.37 18.83 5.43
N LEU A 10 0.54 19.36 4.22
CA LEU A 10 -0.42 19.22 3.09
C LEU A 10 -0.90 17.77 2.84
N ALA A 11 -0.10 16.76 3.19
CA ALA A 11 -0.47 15.36 3.13
C ALA A 11 -1.64 14.99 4.07
N GLU A 12 -1.69 15.55 5.27
CA GLU A 12 -2.78 15.39 6.24
C GLU A 12 -4.09 15.95 5.67
N HIS A 13 -4.04 17.18 5.16
CA HIS A 13 -5.21 17.80 4.52
C HIS A 13 -5.74 16.96 3.32
N TYR A 14 -4.85 16.46 2.46
CA TYR A 14 -5.26 15.57 1.36
C TYR A 14 -5.79 14.23 1.85
N GLY A 15 -5.19 13.70 2.92
CA GLY A 15 -5.61 12.47 3.56
C GLY A 15 -7.03 12.58 4.11
N ASP A 16 -7.33 13.66 4.82
CA ASP A 16 -8.66 13.92 5.36
C ASP A 16 -9.73 14.01 4.28
N LEU A 17 -9.47 14.76 3.21
CA LEU A 17 -10.43 14.88 2.10
C LEU A 17 -10.70 13.53 1.44
N VAL A 18 -9.64 12.73 1.19
CA VAL A 18 -9.78 11.38 0.63
C VAL A 18 -10.54 10.47 1.60
N ARG A 19 -10.23 10.53 2.89
CA ARG A 19 -10.88 9.71 3.92
C ARG A 19 -12.38 10.02 4.01
N VAL A 20 -12.75 11.31 4.08
CA VAL A 20 -14.16 11.73 4.13
C VAL A 20 -14.90 11.28 2.88
N ALA A 21 -14.34 11.52 1.68
CA ALA A 21 -14.97 11.09 0.43
C ALA A 21 -15.21 9.58 0.36
N LEU A 22 -14.24 8.78 0.84
CA LEU A 22 -14.39 7.31 0.88
C LEU A 22 -15.42 6.86 1.93
N MET A 23 -15.50 7.53 3.08
CA MET A 23 -16.50 7.22 4.11
C MET A 23 -17.92 7.55 3.64
N GLU A 24 -18.10 8.67 2.93
CA GLU A 24 -19.39 9.06 2.35
C GLU A 24 -19.84 8.15 1.21
N ALA A 25 -18.89 7.54 0.49
CA ALA A 25 -19.20 6.62 -0.61
C ALA A 25 -19.65 5.23 -0.13
N ARG A 26 -19.46 4.90 1.16
CA ARG A 26 -19.75 3.55 1.68
C ARG A 26 -21.20 3.12 1.42
N PRO A 27 -21.44 1.84 1.06
CA PRO A 27 -20.45 0.76 0.92
C PRO A 27 -19.71 0.74 -0.44
N ALA A 28 -20.02 1.66 -1.36
CA ALA A 28 -19.36 1.72 -2.65
C ALA A 28 -17.93 2.27 -2.54
N GLY A 29 -17.07 1.84 -3.45
CA GLY A 29 -15.73 2.40 -3.60
C GLY A 29 -15.69 3.56 -4.60
N LEU A 30 -14.55 4.26 -4.61
CA LEU A 30 -14.26 5.34 -5.54
C LEU A 30 -12.98 5.04 -6.33
N HIS A 31 -13.10 5.10 -7.65
CA HIS A 31 -11.94 5.13 -8.56
C HIS A 31 -11.21 6.47 -8.46
N THR A 32 -9.96 6.52 -8.91
CA THR A 32 -9.12 7.73 -8.83
C THR A 32 -9.79 8.96 -9.44
N TYR A 33 -10.48 8.84 -10.58
CA TYR A 33 -11.19 9.96 -11.20
C TYR A 33 -12.38 10.44 -10.36
N GLN A 34 -13.11 9.51 -9.71
CA GLN A 34 -14.21 9.86 -8.81
C GLN A 34 -13.68 10.55 -7.55
N LEU A 35 -12.56 10.08 -6.99
CA LEU A 35 -11.87 10.76 -5.89
C LEU A 35 -11.42 12.17 -6.27
N MET A 36 -10.87 12.36 -7.46
CA MET A 36 -10.50 13.69 -7.96
C MET A 36 -11.74 14.61 -8.04
N SER A 37 -12.86 14.09 -8.55
CA SER A 37 -14.11 14.85 -8.64
C SER A 37 -14.67 15.21 -7.26
N ALA A 38 -14.71 14.25 -6.34
CA ALA A 38 -15.27 14.43 -5.00
C ALA A 38 -14.43 15.37 -4.12
N THR A 39 -13.11 15.29 -4.23
CA THR A 39 -12.17 16.04 -3.37
C THR A 39 -11.65 17.33 -4.01
N ARG A 40 -11.87 17.52 -5.32
CA ARG A 40 -11.26 18.57 -6.16
C ARG A 40 -9.72 18.55 -6.15
N LEU A 41 -9.13 17.42 -5.77
CA LEU A 41 -7.69 17.21 -5.78
C LEU A 41 -7.20 16.74 -7.14
N THR A 42 -5.96 17.09 -7.48
CA THR A 42 -5.26 16.50 -8.62
C THR A 42 -4.91 15.03 -8.35
N ARG A 43 -4.64 14.27 -9.41
CA ARG A 43 -4.22 12.86 -9.30
C ARG A 43 -3.04 12.64 -8.35
N SER A 44 -2.04 13.53 -8.39
CA SER A 44 -0.88 13.43 -7.49
C SER A 44 -1.25 13.69 -6.04
N GLN A 45 -2.16 14.62 -5.78
CA GLN A 45 -2.62 14.94 -4.43
C GLN A 45 -3.49 13.80 -3.87
N VAL A 46 -4.39 13.24 -4.67
CA VAL A 46 -5.14 12.02 -4.32
C VAL A 46 -4.19 10.89 -3.97
N GLY A 47 -3.15 10.66 -4.79
CA GLY A 47 -2.13 9.64 -4.50
C GLY A 47 -1.38 9.87 -3.17
N ARG A 48 -1.05 11.13 -2.84
CA ARG A 48 -0.46 11.48 -1.54
C ARG A 48 -1.44 11.28 -0.39
N GLY A 49 -2.71 11.67 -0.56
CA GLY A 49 -3.77 11.48 0.43
C GLY A 49 -4.00 10.00 0.74
N ILE A 50 -4.12 9.14 -0.28
CA ILE A 50 -4.27 7.68 -0.09
C ILE A 50 -3.08 7.10 0.68
N ARG A 51 -1.85 7.54 0.37
CA ARG A 51 -0.66 7.11 1.11
C ARG A 51 -0.74 7.55 2.57
N HIS A 52 -1.05 8.82 2.82
CA HIS A 52 -1.20 9.33 4.18
C HIS A 52 -2.26 8.58 4.98
N VAL A 53 -3.42 8.27 4.38
CA VAL A 53 -4.47 7.52 5.07
C VAL A 53 -4.01 6.09 5.42
N ARG A 54 -3.22 5.45 4.57
CA ARG A 54 -2.64 4.13 4.87
C ARG A 54 -1.57 4.18 5.97
N ASP A 55 -0.78 5.24 6.00
CA ASP A 55 0.37 5.34 6.91
C ASP A 55 -0.02 5.85 8.31
N VAL A 56 -0.96 6.80 8.37
CA VAL A 56 -1.27 7.56 9.61
C VAL A 56 -2.69 7.26 10.11
N VAL A 57 -3.70 7.41 9.25
CA VAL A 57 -5.10 7.23 9.66
C VAL A 57 -5.41 5.77 10.01
N ALA A 58 -4.76 4.80 9.37
CA ALA A 58 -4.88 3.38 9.75
C ALA A 58 -4.44 3.10 11.20
N ALA A 59 -3.59 3.95 11.79
CA ALA A 59 -3.23 3.85 13.21
C ALA A 59 -4.32 4.42 14.14
N GLU A 60 -5.16 5.34 13.64
CA GLU A 60 -6.22 6.02 14.40
C GLU A 60 -7.62 5.41 14.16
N ASN A 61 -7.81 4.68 13.06
CA ASN A 61 -9.06 4.03 12.68
C ASN A 61 -8.78 2.59 12.20
N PRO A 62 -9.40 1.55 12.80
CA PRO A 62 -9.08 0.16 12.51
C PRO A 62 -9.55 -0.34 11.13
N THR A 63 -10.26 0.48 10.34
CA THR A 63 -10.73 0.06 9.01
C THR A 63 -9.68 0.34 7.92
N PRO A 64 -9.10 -0.69 7.28
CA PRO A 64 -8.10 -0.50 6.23
C PRO A 64 -8.75 0.02 4.93
N ILE A 65 -8.01 0.86 4.19
CA ILE A 65 -8.35 1.13 2.79
C ILE A 65 -7.97 -0.07 1.94
N THR A 66 -8.97 -0.74 1.36
CA THR A 66 -8.77 -1.77 0.36
C THR A 66 -8.88 -1.18 -1.06
N TRP A 67 -8.47 -1.95 -2.06
CA TRP A 67 -8.64 -1.58 -3.46
C TRP A 67 -8.92 -2.79 -4.34
N THR A 68 -9.99 -2.71 -5.14
CA THR A 68 -10.30 -3.68 -6.20
C THR A 68 -10.34 -2.98 -7.56
N ARG A 69 -10.15 -3.76 -8.64
CA ARG A 69 -10.32 -3.21 -10.00
C ARG A 69 -11.77 -2.81 -10.29
N ARG A 70 -12.72 -3.49 -9.65
CA ARG A 70 -14.15 -3.32 -9.88
C ARG A 70 -14.64 -2.05 -9.19
N ASP A 71 -14.31 -1.91 -7.91
CA ASP A 71 -14.96 -0.93 -7.02
C ASP A 71 -14.04 0.26 -6.70
N GLY A 72 -12.74 0.17 -6.97
CA GLY A 72 -11.79 1.24 -6.67
C GLY A 72 -11.33 1.19 -5.22
N PHE A 73 -11.03 2.36 -4.62
CA PHE A 73 -10.64 2.47 -3.22
C PHE A 73 -11.87 2.47 -2.33
N MET A 74 -11.86 1.74 -1.22
CA MET A 74 -12.99 1.69 -0.30
C MET A 74 -12.56 1.41 1.13
N PHE A 75 -13.42 1.79 2.07
CA PHE A 75 -13.42 1.29 3.44
C PHE A 75 -14.50 0.21 3.53
N SER A 76 -14.10 -1.06 3.36
CA SER A 76 -15.02 -2.18 3.55
C SER A 76 -15.19 -2.48 5.04
N ASP A 77 -16.39 -2.91 5.43
CA ASP A 77 -16.65 -3.45 6.78
C ASP A 77 -16.56 -4.98 6.83
N ASP A 78 -16.38 -5.65 5.69
CA ASP A 78 -16.29 -7.10 5.62
C ASP A 78 -14.84 -7.56 5.84
N PRO A 79 -14.55 -8.34 6.91
CA PRO A 79 -13.23 -8.91 7.12
C PRO A 79 -12.73 -9.77 5.95
N ALA A 80 -13.62 -10.35 5.15
CA ALA A 80 -13.24 -11.13 3.97
C ALA A 80 -12.53 -10.27 2.92
N ASP A 81 -13.01 -9.03 2.70
CA ASP A 81 -12.39 -8.08 1.77
C ASP A 81 -10.98 -7.68 2.24
N TRP A 82 -10.78 -7.58 3.55
CA TRP A 82 -9.48 -7.24 4.13
C TRP A 82 -8.50 -8.39 3.94
N ILE A 83 -8.92 -9.63 4.23
CA ILE A 83 -8.10 -10.83 4.02
C ILE A 83 -7.73 -10.96 2.53
N GLU A 84 -8.68 -10.76 1.61
CA GLU A 84 -8.38 -10.82 0.18
C GLU A 84 -7.36 -9.74 -0.23
N TYR A 85 -7.53 -8.52 0.30
CA TYR A 85 -6.61 -7.43 0.05
C TYR A 85 -5.21 -7.71 0.60
N ASP A 86 -5.09 -8.28 1.80
CA ASP A 86 -3.82 -8.68 2.42
C ASP A 86 -3.12 -9.77 1.61
N LYS A 87 -3.84 -10.84 1.24
CA LYS A 87 -3.32 -11.88 0.34
C LYS A 87 -2.83 -11.29 -0.97
N ARG A 88 -3.52 -10.27 -1.48
CA ARG A 88 -3.11 -9.56 -2.70
C ARG A 88 -1.86 -8.70 -2.48
N GLN A 89 -1.67 -8.09 -1.32
CA GLN A 89 -0.42 -7.40 -0.99
C GLN A 89 0.74 -8.40 -0.89
N PHE A 90 0.54 -9.54 -0.22
CA PHE A 90 1.55 -10.59 -0.14
C PHE A 90 1.98 -11.11 -1.50
N ARG A 91 1.04 -11.35 -2.43
CA ARG A 91 1.36 -11.72 -3.82
C ARG A 91 2.21 -10.67 -4.54
N GLN A 92 1.93 -9.38 -4.32
CA GLN A 92 2.73 -8.30 -4.93
C GLN A 92 4.14 -8.22 -4.34
N ILE A 93 4.27 -8.35 -3.01
CA ILE A 93 5.55 -8.36 -2.32
C ILE A 93 6.35 -9.58 -2.77
N LEU A 94 5.74 -10.77 -2.80
CA LEU A 94 6.33 -12.01 -3.29
C LEU A 94 6.88 -11.84 -4.72
N GLY A 95 6.09 -11.27 -5.64
CA GLY A 95 6.54 -11.05 -7.02
C GLY A 95 7.69 -10.03 -7.14
N ARG A 96 7.81 -9.05 -6.23
CA ARG A 96 8.97 -8.14 -6.17
C ARG A 96 10.18 -8.85 -5.57
N LEU A 97 10.00 -9.55 -4.46
CA LEU A 97 11.04 -10.31 -3.77
C LEU A 97 11.66 -11.39 -4.67
N THR A 98 10.83 -12.17 -5.35
CA THR A 98 11.30 -13.17 -6.32
C THR A 98 12.18 -12.54 -7.38
N ARG A 99 11.81 -11.36 -7.91
CA ARG A 99 12.63 -10.65 -8.91
C ARG A 99 13.95 -10.12 -8.34
N VAL A 100 14.00 -9.72 -7.07
CA VAL A 100 15.26 -9.35 -6.42
C VAL A 100 16.19 -10.55 -6.32
N ILE A 101 15.67 -11.70 -5.90
CA ILE A 101 16.46 -12.94 -5.82
C ILE A 101 16.95 -13.32 -7.22
N THR A 102 16.04 -13.57 -8.16
CA THR A 102 16.41 -14.15 -9.46
C THR A 102 17.08 -13.16 -10.42
N GLY A 103 16.78 -11.87 -10.30
CA GLY A 103 17.27 -10.83 -11.20
C GLY A 103 18.47 -10.06 -10.69
N THR A 104 18.79 -10.14 -9.39
CA THR A 104 19.90 -9.37 -8.79
C THR A 104 20.83 -10.26 -7.99
N LEU A 105 20.33 -11.07 -7.06
CA LEU A 105 21.18 -11.87 -6.18
C LEU A 105 21.75 -13.12 -6.87
N ASP A 106 20.94 -13.86 -7.63
CA ASP A 106 21.42 -15.04 -8.35
C ASP A 106 22.54 -14.68 -9.35
N PRO A 107 22.42 -13.61 -10.18
CA PRO A 107 23.54 -13.16 -11.02
C PRO A 107 24.77 -12.69 -10.22
N HIS A 108 24.55 -12.08 -9.04
CA HIS A 108 25.65 -11.64 -8.19
C HIS A 108 26.47 -12.86 -7.71
N LEU A 109 25.80 -13.87 -7.14
CA LEU A 109 26.44 -15.11 -6.69
C LEU A 109 27.03 -15.92 -7.84
N ALA A 110 26.43 -15.89 -9.03
CA ALA A 110 27.01 -16.55 -10.20
C ALA A 110 28.38 -15.95 -10.58
N ARG A 111 28.58 -14.65 -10.34
CA ARG A 111 29.85 -13.95 -10.63
C ARG A 111 30.83 -14.00 -9.47
N TYR A 112 30.35 -13.93 -8.23
CA TYR A 112 31.14 -13.97 -7.01
C TYR A 112 30.54 -15.00 -6.05
N PRO A 113 30.83 -16.31 -6.25
CA PRO A 113 30.19 -17.37 -5.46
C PRO A 113 30.50 -17.30 -3.98
N ASP A 114 31.69 -16.80 -3.62
CA ASP A 114 32.19 -16.75 -2.25
C ASP A 114 31.85 -15.44 -1.52
N ASP A 115 31.02 -14.56 -2.11
CA ASP A 115 30.58 -13.33 -1.45
C ASP A 115 29.62 -13.66 -0.28
N GLU A 116 30.14 -13.55 0.95
CA GLU A 116 29.40 -13.90 2.17
C GLU A 116 28.12 -13.08 2.34
N TRP A 117 28.11 -11.80 1.93
CA TRP A 117 26.93 -10.94 2.06
C TRP A 117 25.83 -11.39 1.09
N ALA A 118 26.19 -11.70 -0.16
CA ALA A 118 25.25 -12.17 -1.18
C ALA A 118 24.67 -13.54 -0.81
N GLN A 119 25.47 -14.43 -0.23
CA GLN A 119 25.02 -15.73 0.28
C GLN A 119 24.00 -15.54 1.42
N LEU A 120 24.33 -14.70 2.41
CA LEU A 120 23.44 -14.41 3.53
C LEU A 120 22.13 -13.79 3.05
N ALA A 121 22.19 -12.75 2.21
CA ALA A 121 21.01 -12.09 1.67
C ALA A 121 20.11 -13.08 0.93
N THR A 122 20.68 -13.93 0.07
CA THR A 122 19.92 -14.93 -0.69
C THR A 122 19.24 -15.96 0.21
N ALA A 123 19.95 -16.45 1.23
CA ALA A 123 19.39 -17.40 2.19
C ALA A 123 18.20 -16.81 2.97
N GLN A 124 18.37 -15.60 3.53
CA GLN A 124 17.32 -14.93 4.30
C GLN A 124 16.09 -14.61 3.44
N LEU A 125 16.31 -14.05 2.24
CA LEU A 125 15.21 -13.70 1.34
C LEU A 125 14.50 -14.93 0.77
N THR A 126 15.19 -16.07 0.61
CA THR A 126 14.55 -17.33 0.22
C THR A 126 13.58 -17.84 1.29
N GLY A 127 13.95 -17.71 2.58
CA GLY A 127 13.05 -18.00 3.70
C GLY A 127 11.79 -17.13 3.67
N VAL A 128 11.96 -15.80 3.55
CA VAL A 128 10.84 -14.86 3.44
C VAL A 128 9.95 -15.17 2.22
N ARG A 129 10.55 -15.55 1.08
CA ARG A 129 9.83 -15.96 -0.13
C ARG A 129 8.92 -17.15 0.14
N ALA A 130 9.41 -18.17 0.85
CA ALA A 130 8.62 -19.36 1.19
C ALA A 130 7.43 -19.00 2.10
N THR A 131 7.65 -18.18 3.13
CA THR A 131 6.58 -17.72 4.02
C THR A 131 5.52 -16.92 3.26
N LEU A 132 5.92 -15.94 2.44
CA LEU A 132 4.99 -15.15 1.64
C LEU A 132 4.20 -16.00 0.64
N ALA A 133 4.81 -17.04 0.06
CA ALA A 133 4.11 -17.98 -0.82
C ALA A 133 3.03 -18.79 -0.08
N GLN A 134 3.23 -19.12 1.20
CA GLN A 134 2.23 -19.77 2.03
C GLN A 134 1.08 -18.82 2.40
N LEU A 135 1.40 -17.60 2.84
CA LEU A 135 0.40 -16.59 3.23
C LEU A 135 -0.44 -16.07 2.05
N SER A 136 0.07 -16.24 0.82
CA SER A 136 -0.61 -15.80 -0.39
C SER A 136 -1.66 -16.78 -0.93
N LYS A 137 -1.75 -17.99 -0.38
CA LYS A 137 -2.79 -19.00 -0.70
C LYS A 137 -4.10 -18.61 -0.03
#